data_AF-A0ABD5X0F6-F1
#
_entry.id   AF-A0ABD5X0F6-F1
#
_cell.length_a   1.000
_cell.length_b   1.000
_cell.length_c   1.000
_cell.angle_alpha   90.00
_cell.angle_beta   90.00
_cell.angle_gamma   90.00
#
_symmetry.space_group_name_H-M   'P 1'
#
loop_
_entity.id
_entity.type
_entity.pdbx_description
1 polymer ?
#
loop_
_entity_poly.entity_id
_entity_poly.type
_entity_poly.pdbx_seq_one_letter_code
_entity_poly.pdbx_strand_id
1 'polypeptide(L)'
;MDTETLRQVLGDSDIGASDLSRVAQKYDKLDSGKRAQSRELLADDGLRESWVRVVSNQGVGSESVKYGLDSVERIQESASIDNFYLGRRVQEQEYPPSWDDVYPEQSIVTEFTLTDNVEFYRMYTEGGNSKAGRFLLRSTDDITTMSTTELQARYAIPGNPPDTVAKAEIPAGTTMRTAKVATNDFGAGGGRQFTLPKSKLPNLPEDWFDKSSELTQELNSGS
;
A
#
# COMPACT_ATOMS: atom_id res chain seq x y z
N MET A 1 -11.44 -22.39 6.49
CA MET A 1 -11.07 -23.19 5.29
C MET A 1 -9.88 -24.00 5.72
N ASP A 2 -9.90 -25.32 5.56
CA ASP A 2 -8.87 -26.18 6.12
C ASP A 2 -7.62 -26.31 5.22
N THR A 3 -6.59 -26.94 5.78
CA THR A 3 -5.29 -27.18 5.11
C THR A 3 -5.42 -28.12 3.91
N GLU A 4 -6.37 -29.07 3.93
CA GLU A 4 -6.56 -30.03 2.84
C GLU A 4 -7.18 -29.36 1.61
N THR A 5 -8.20 -28.53 1.83
CA THR A 5 -8.80 -27.67 0.79
C THR A 5 -7.75 -26.75 0.18
N LEU A 6 -6.93 -26.11 1.01
CA LEU A 6 -5.83 -25.25 0.53
C LEU A 6 -4.82 -26.02 -0.33
N ARG A 7 -4.44 -27.23 0.09
CA ARG A 7 -3.54 -28.09 -0.68
C ARG A 7 -4.14 -28.46 -2.04
N GLN A 8 -5.43 -28.78 -2.11
CA GLN A 8 -6.12 -29.07 -3.37
C GLN A 8 -6.12 -27.87 -4.31
N VAL A 9 -6.36 -26.67 -3.77
CA VAL A 9 -6.36 -25.41 -4.54
C VAL A 9 -4.96 -25.07 -5.06
N LEU A 10 -3.92 -25.38 -4.30
CA LEU A 10 -2.54 -25.03 -4.65
C LEU A 10 -1.82 -26.05 -5.55
N GLY A 11 -2.33 -27.27 -5.67
CA GLY A 11 -1.71 -28.31 -6.50
C GLY A 11 -0.25 -28.58 -6.10
N ASP A 12 0.64 -28.71 -7.09
CA ASP A 12 2.07 -29.01 -6.92
C ASP A 12 2.92 -27.80 -6.49
N SER A 13 2.33 -26.77 -5.86
CA SER A 13 3.10 -25.63 -5.37
C SER A 13 4.14 -26.04 -4.33
N ASP A 14 5.30 -25.37 -4.29
CA ASP A 14 6.36 -25.57 -3.28
C ASP A 14 5.97 -25.09 -1.86
N ILE A 15 4.67 -24.87 -1.59
CA ILE A 15 4.17 -24.36 -0.31
C ILE A 15 4.03 -25.51 0.69
N GLY A 16 4.87 -25.47 1.73
CA GLY A 16 4.92 -26.50 2.76
C GLY A 16 3.65 -26.60 3.60
N ALA A 17 3.40 -27.77 4.19
CA ALA A 17 2.22 -28.01 5.03
C ALA A 17 2.06 -27.02 6.20
N SER A 18 3.18 -26.60 6.81
CA SER A 18 3.18 -25.59 7.87
C SER A 18 2.63 -24.24 7.42
N ASP A 19 2.89 -23.87 6.17
CA ASP A 19 2.51 -22.59 5.61
C ASP A 19 1.02 -22.57 5.31
N LEU A 20 0.50 -23.67 4.77
CA LEU A 20 -0.93 -23.89 4.58
C LEU A 20 -1.71 -23.84 5.90
N SER A 21 -1.18 -24.46 6.96
CA SER A 21 -1.80 -24.38 8.28
C SER A 21 -1.85 -22.96 8.85
N ARG A 22 -0.79 -22.15 8.64
CA ARG A 22 -0.78 -20.73 9.05
C ARG A 22 -1.81 -19.92 8.28
N VAL A 23 -1.97 -20.18 6.97
CA VAL A 23 -2.97 -19.51 6.13
C VAL A 23 -4.38 -19.87 6.59
N ALA A 24 -4.66 -21.16 6.84
CA ALA A 24 -5.95 -21.61 7.37
C ALA A 24 -6.28 -20.95 8.72
N GLN A 25 -5.32 -20.90 9.64
CA GLN A 25 -5.52 -20.25 10.95
C GLN A 25 -5.84 -18.75 10.83
N LYS A 26 -5.21 -18.04 9.89
CA LYS A 26 -5.49 -16.61 9.67
C LYS A 26 -6.83 -16.41 8.98
N TYR A 27 -7.16 -17.25 8.02
CA TYR A 27 -8.45 -17.28 7.34
C TYR A 27 -9.61 -17.47 8.32
N ASP A 28 -9.45 -18.35 9.31
CA ASP A 28 -10.49 -18.60 10.31
C ASP A 28 -10.71 -17.42 11.26
N LYS A 29 -9.81 -16.43 11.29
CA LYS A 29 -9.97 -15.17 12.05
C LYS A 29 -10.62 -14.04 11.25
N LEU A 30 -10.88 -14.26 9.96
CA LEU A 30 -11.54 -13.28 9.09
C LEU A 30 -13.07 -13.35 9.25
N ASP A 31 -13.77 -12.24 9.04
CA ASP A 31 -15.23 -12.24 8.90
C ASP A 31 -15.68 -12.87 7.56
N SER A 32 -16.99 -13.04 7.36
CA SER A 32 -17.54 -13.69 6.16
C SER A 32 -17.17 -12.99 4.86
N GLY A 33 -17.15 -11.65 4.85
CA GLY A 33 -16.81 -10.85 3.67
C GLY A 33 -15.33 -11.01 3.31
N LYS A 34 -14.44 -10.86 4.29
CA LYS A 34 -13.00 -11.04 4.09
C LYS A 34 -12.61 -12.47 3.75
N ARG A 35 -13.34 -13.47 4.25
CA ARG A 35 -13.20 -14.86 3.80
C ARG A 35 -13.60 -15.05 2.34
N ALA A 36 -14.66 -14.39 1.87
CA ALA A 36 -15.05 -14.45 0.47
C ALA A 36 -13.98 -13.84 -0.44
N GLN A 37 -13.54 -12.61 -0.13
CA GLN A 37 -12.44 -11.94 -0.85
C GLN A 37 -11.16 -12.81 -0.87
N SER A 38 -10.81 -13.44 0.26
CA SER A 38 -9.64 -14.32 0.30
C SER A 38 -9.80 -15.57 -0.58
N ARG A 39 -11.01 -16.14 -0.69
CA ARG A 39 -11.29 -17.26 -1.60
C ARG A 39 -11.20 -16.84 -3.07
N GLU A 40 -11.58 -15.62 -3.41
CA GLU A 40 -11.43 -15.09 -4.76
C GLU A 40 -9.96 -14.98 -5.15
N LEU A 41 -9.11 -14.44 -4.27
CA LEU A 41 -7.65 -14.40 -4.49
C LEU A 41 -7.04 -15.81 -4.57
N LEU A 42 -7.59 -16.77 -3.84
CA LEU A 42 -7.17 -18.16 -3.94
C LEU A 42 -7.72 -18.87 -5.18
N ALA A 43 -8.79 -18.38 -5.80
CA ALA A 43 -9.29 -18.95 -7.05
C ALA A 43 -8.51 -18.41 -8.26
N ASP A 44 -7.91 -17.22 -8.14
CA ASP A 44 -7.09 -16.60 -9.18
C ASP A 44 -5.69 -17.22 -9.27
N ASP A 45 -5.39 -17.93 -10.35
CA ASP A 45 -4.10 -18.61 -10.54
C ASP A 45 -2.91 -17.64 -10.59
N GLY A 46 -3.11 -16.38 -11.01
CA GLY A 46 -2.06 -15.36 -11.07
C GLY A 46 -1.72 -14.75 -9.71
N LEU A 47 -2.67 -14.77 -8.78
CA LEU A 47 -2.54 -14.14 -7.46
C LEU A 47 -2.39 -15.14 -6.31
N ARG A 48 -2.89 -16.37 -6.49
CA ARG A 48 -2.94 -17.40 -5.44
C ARG A 48 -1.59 -17.61 -4.79
N GLU A 49 -0.54 -17.83 -5.58
CA GLU A 49 0.77 -18.19 -5.05
C GLU A 49 1.37 -17.05 -4.22
N SER A 50 1.34 -15.81 -4.72
CA SER A 50 1.89 -14.66 -4.02
C SER A 50 1.10 -14.31 -2.77
N TRP A 51 -0.23 -14.38 -2.84
CA TRP A 51 -1.11 -14.22 -1.70
C TRP A 51 -0.78 -15.23 -0.60
N VAL A 52 -0.73 -16.53 -0.92
CA VAL A 52 -0.45 -17.58 0.06
C VAL A 52 0.97 -17.43 0.63
N ARG A 53 1.97 -17.11 -0.19
CA ARG A 53 3.36 -16.91 0.25
C ARG A 53 3.48 -15.77 1.27
N VAL A 54 2.77 -14.67 1.06
CA VAL A 54 2.79 -13.54 2.01
C VAL A 54 1.98 -13.87 3.26
N VAL A 55 0.78 -14.42 3.10
CA VAL A 55 -0.11 -14.75 4.23
C VAL A 55 0.45 -15.88 5.09
N SER A 56 1.23 -16.81 4.55
CA SER A 56 1.85 -17.88 5.33
C SER A 56 2.97 -17.38 6.24
N ASN A 57 3.55 -16.21 5.97
CA ASN A 57 4.67 -15.70 6.76
C ASN A 57 4.29 -15.57 8.25
N GLN A 58 5.15 -16.07 9.14
CA GLN A 58 4.88 -16.09 10.58
C GLN A 58 4.61 -14.72 11.19
N GLY A 59 5.31 -13.67 10.72
CA GLY A 59 5.17 -12.31 11.25
C GLY A 59 3.88 -11.62 10.80
N VAL A 60 3.28 -12.04 9.69
CA VAL A 60 2.06 -11.44 9.17
C VAL A 60 0.86 -11.86 10.03
N GLY A 61 0.34 -10.95 10.84
CA GLY A 61 -0.85 -11.17 11.66
C GLY A 61 -2.17 -11.08 10.86
N SER A 62 -3.28 -11.53 11.46
CA SER A 62 -4.62 -11.46 10.84
C SER A 62 -5.07 -10.04 10.52
N GLU A 63 -4.68 -9.06 11.32
CA GLU A 63 -4.98 -7.64 11.05
C GLU A 63 -4.28 -7.14 9.78
N SER A 64 -3.06 -7.61 9.51
CA SER A 64 -2.38 -7.30 8.25
C SER A 64 -3.05 -7.98 7.06
N VAL A 65 -3.59 -9.19 7.25
CA VAL A 65 -4.38 -9.88 6.21
C VAL A 65 -5.64 -9.08 5.88
N LYS A 66 -6.39 -8.66 6.91
CA LYS A 66 -7.58 -7.81 6.74
C LYS A 66 -7.25 -6.51 5.99
N TYR A 67 -6.17 -5.83 6.40
CA TYR A 67 -5.73 -4.61 5.74
C TYR A 67 -5.33 -4.83 4.27
N GLY A 68 -4.67 -5.95 3.96
CA GLY A 68 -4.34 -6.34 2.59
C GLY A 68 -5.60 -6.53 1.73
N LEU A 69 -6.60 -7.22 2.26
CA LEU A 69 -7.91 -7.40 1.60
C LEU A 69 -8.67 -6.07 1.44
N ASP A 70 -8.63 -5.19 2.44
CA ASP A 70 -9.15 -3.82 2.33
C ASP A 70 -8.44 -2.99 1.26
N SER A 71 -7.18 -3.32 0.95
CA SER A 71 -6.41 -2.66 -0.11
C SER A 71 -6.93 -3.08 -1.47
N VAL A 72 -7.17 -4.39 -1.65
CA VAL A 72 -7.75 -4.98 -2.86
C VAL A 72 -9.11 -4.36 -3.17
N GLU A 73 -10.01 -4.35 -2.19
CA GLU A 73 -11.37 -3.81 -2.34
C GLU A 73 -11.38 -2.34 -2.79
N ARG A 74 -10.41 -1.55 -2.32
CA ARG A 74 -10.31 -0.12 -2.64
C ARG A 74 -9.78 0.19 -4.04
N ILE A 75 -9.05 -0.73 -4.66
CA ILE A 75 -8.38 -0.48 -5.95
C ILE A 75 -9.06 -1.21 -7.11
N GLN A 76 -9.85 -2.25 -6.84
CA GLN A 76 -10.39 -3.17 -7.84
C GLN A 76 -11.20 -2.51 -8.98
N GLU A 77 -11.78 -1.33 -8.76
CA GLU A 77 -12.56 -0.62 -9.78
C GLU A 77 -11.69 0.08 -10.85
N SER A 78 -10.42 0.34 -10.53
CA SER A 78 -9.51 1.13 -11.39
C SER A 78 -8.12 0.51 -11.54
N ALA A 79 -7.99 -0.76 -11.16
CA ALA A 79 -6.72 -1.46 -11.18
C ALA A 79 -6.88 -2.97 -11.35
N SER A 80 -5.89 -3.57 -12.01
CA SER A 80 -5.62 -5.01 -11.97
C SER A 80 -4.53 -5.28 -10.92
N ILE A 81 -4.75 -6.27 -10.07
CA ILE A 81 -3.74 -6.66 -9.08
C ILE A 81 -2.69 -7.51 -9.78
N ASP A 82 -1.42 -7.18 -9.55
CA ASP A 82 -0.29 -7.88 -10.16
C ASP A 82 0.32 -8.89 -9.18
N ASN A 83 0.49 -8.48 -7.91
CA ASN A 83 1.25 -9.27 -6.94
C ASN A 83 1.04 -8.82 -5.48
N PHE A 84 1.41 -9.69 -4.55
CA PHE A 84 1.52 -9.36 -3.12
C PHE A 84 2.96 -9.54 -2.63
N TYR A 85 3.42 -8.60 -1.82
CA TYR A 85 4.75 -8.65 -1.20
C TYR A 85 4.67 -8.45 0.32
N LEU A 86 5.70 -8.95 1.02
CA LEU A 86 5.97 -8.53 2.39
C LEU A 86 6.59 -7.13 2.39
N GLY A 87 6.20 -6.28 3.33
CA GLY A 87 6.76 -4.94 3.51
C GLY A 87 8.29 -4.92 3.50
N ARG A 88 8.93 -5.81 4.28
CA ARG A 88 10.41 -5.95 4.31
C ARG A 88 11.02 -6.21 2.93
N ARG A 89 10.36 -7.02 2.10
CA ARG A 89 10.87 -7.37 0.78
C ARG A 89 10.83 -6.15 -0.15
N VAL A 90 9.80 -5.33 -0.02
CA VAL A 90 9.71 -4.07 -0.76
C VAL A 90 10.79 -3.09 -0.29
N GLN A 91 11.03 -3.02 1.03
CA GLN A 91 12.10 -2.18 1.59
C GLN A 91 13.47 -2.55 1.01
N GLU A 92 13.83 -3.84 1.09
CA GLU A 92 15.09 -4.40 0.58
C GLU A 92 15.28 -4.17 -0.93
N GLN A 93 14.19 -4.10 -1.71
CA GLN A 93 14.23 -3.98 -3.17
C GLN A 93 14.24 -2.54 -3.69
N GLU A 94 13.51 -1.63 -3.04
CA GLU A 94 13.25 -0.28 -3.58
C GLU A 94 14.07 0.81 -2.92
N TYR A 95 14.48 0.63 -1.67
CA TYR A 95 15.04 1.68 -0.84
C TYR A 95 16.43 1.30 -0.33
N PRO A 96 17.33 2.29 -0.16
CA PRO A 96 18.64 2.03 0.42
C PRO A 96 18.49 1.61 1.89
N PRO A 97 19.42 0.79 2.44
CA PRO A 97 19.36 0.35 3.83
C PRO A 97 19.41 1.47 4.88
N SER A 98 19.80 2.69 4.47
CA SER A 98 19.85 3.86 5.34
C SER A 98 18.50 4.58 5.49
N TRP A 99 17.48 4.16 4.75
CA TRP A 99 16.13 4.70 4.89
C TRP A 99 15.38 3.93 5.95
N ASP A 100 14.62 4.67 6.75
CA ASP A 100 13.58 4.08 7.57
C ASP A 100 12.58 3.29 6.73
N ASP A 101 11.91 2.36 7.38
CA ASP A 101 10.91 1.52 6.76
C ASP A 101 9.74 2.36 6.23
N VAL A 102 9.44 2.14 4.95
CA VAL A 102 8.30 2.76 4.27
C VAL A 102 6.98 2.05 4.62
N TYR A 103 7.05 0.72 4.78
CA TYR A 103 5.95 -0.13 5.20
C TYR A 103 6.40 -1.01 6.37
N PRO A 104 5.52 -1.37 7.32
CA PRO A 104 5.89 -2.30 8.37
C PRO A 104 6.44 -3.60 7.77
N GLU A 105 7.54 -4.13 8.29
CA GLU A 105 8.21 -5.33 7.73
C GLU A 105 7.26 -6.50 7.46
N GLN A 106 6.34 -6.73 8.39
CA GLN A 106 5.39 -7.84 8.40
C GLN A 106 4.00 -7.43 7.89
N SER A 107 3.94 -6.41 7.04
CA SER A 107 2.72 -5.98 6.34
C SER A 107 2.58 -6.61 4.96
N ILE A 108 1.36 -6.62 4.44
CA ILE A 108 1.06 -6.99 3.05
C ILE A 108 1.07 -5.73 2.21
N VAL A 109 1.92 -5.69 1.19
CA VAL A 109 1.96 -4.67 0.15
C VAL A 109 1.31 -5.25 -1.10
N THR A 110 0.30 -4.55 -1.62
CA THR A 110 -0.38 -4.93 -2.87
C THR A 110 0.24 -4.14 -4.02
N GLU A 111 0.78 -4.84 -5.02
CA GLU A 111 1.20 -4.27 -6.30
C GLU A 111 0.09 -4.43 -7.31
N PHE A 112 -0.17 -3.37 -8.06
CA PHE A 112 -1.27 -3.31 -9.01
C PHE A 112 -0.93 -2.36 -10.15
N THR A 113 -1.60 -2.55 -11.29
CA THR A 113 -1.47 -1.69 -12.46
C THR A 113 -2.82 -1.02 -12.73
N LEU A 114 -2.78 0.31 -12.89
CA LEU A 114 -3.99 1.10 -13.17
C LEU A 114 -4.61 0.71 -14.51
N THR A 115 -5.93 0.55 -14.54
CA THR A 115 -6.69 0.32 -15.78
C THR A 115 -7.14 1.61 -16.44
N ASP A 116 -7.26 2.67 -15.65
CA ASP A 116 -7.72 3.99 -16.05
C ASP A 116 -6.75 5.07 -15.58
N ASN A 117 -6.91 6.29 -16.09
CA ASN A 117 -6.21 7.44 -15.52
C ASN A 117 -6.82 7.77 -14.16
N VAL A 118 -5.98 8.03 -13.17
CA VAL A 118 -6.40 8.19 -11.79
C VAL A 118 -5.71 9.38 -11.13
N GLU A 119 -6.51 10.28 -10.54
CA GLU A 119 -6.02 11.38 -9.72
C GLU A 119 -5.57 10.87 -8.33
N PHE A 120 -4.40 11.34 -7.91
CA PHE A 120 -3.85 11.17 -6.57
C PHE A 120 -3.40 12.53 -6.02
N TYR A 121 -3.06 12.55 -4.73
CA TYR A 121 -2.58 13.75 -4.05
C TYR A 121 -1.24 13.50 -3.39
N ARG A 122 -0.39 14.51 -3.40
CA ARG A 122 0.91 14.48 -2.76
C ARG A 122 1.07 15.67 -1.84
N MET A 123 1.26 15.40 -0.56
CA MET A 123 1.68 16.40 0.41
C MET A 123 3.20 16.55 0.37
N TYR A 124 3.66 17.79 0.47
CA TYR A 124 5.08 18.14 0.42
C TYR A 124 5.32 19.47 1.17
N THR A 125 6.56 19.74 1.55
CA THR A 125 7.01 20.97 2.22
C THR A 125 7.85 21.77 1.25
N GLU A 126 7.44 23.00 0.96
CA GLU A 126 8.17 23.88 0.05
C GLU A 126 9.59 24.16 0.59
N GLY A 127 10.61 23.97 -0.25
CA GLY A 127 12.02 24.06 0.14
C GLY A 127 12.58 22.85 0.93
N GLY A 128 11.74 21.90 1.33
CA GLY A 128 12.16 20.65 1.98
C GLY A 128 12.16 19.44 1.03
N ASN A 129 11.07 19.25 0.29
CA ASN A 129 10.93 18.18 -0.70
C ASN A 129 10.14 18.67 -1.93
N SER A 130 10.05 17.83 -2.97
CA SER A 130 9.52 18.21 -4.29
C SER A 130 8.04 17.91 -4.49
N LYS A 131 7.44 18.74 -5.36
CA LYS A 131 6.09 18.58 -5.91
C LYS A 131 5.88 17.19 -6.50
N ALA A 132 6.74 16.75 -7.42
CA ALA A 132 6.73 15.36 -7.86
C ALA A 132 7.41 14.46 -6.83
N GLY A 133 6.79 13.32 -6.54
CA GLY A 133 7.38 12.34 -5.66
C GLY A 133 6.54 11.07 -5.57
N ARG A 134 7.10 10.08 -4.88
CA ARG A 134 6.62 8.69 -4.99
C ARG A 134 5.48 8.35 -4.06
N PHE A 135 5.31 9.09 -2.97
CA PHE A 135 4.32 8.79 -1.93
C PHE A 135 3.09 9.67 -2.13
N LEU A 136 1.94 9.02 -2.28
CA LEU A 136 0.68 9.59 -2.73
C LEU A 136 -0.49 9.12 -1.86
N LEU A 137 -1.57 9.90 -1.89
CA LEU A 137 -2.86 9.65 -1.26
C LEU A 137 -3.93 9.55 -2.34
N ARG A 138 -4.96 8.73 -2.11
CA ARG A 138 -6.09 8.56 -3.04
C ARG A 138 -7.30 9.45 -2.72
N SER A 139 -7.42 9.90 -1.46
CA SER A 139 -8.50 10.77 -0.99
C SER A 139 -7.90 12.04 -0.36
N THR A 140 -8.66 13.13 -0.40
CA THR A 140 -8.35 14.39 0.28
C THR A 140 -8.89 14.45 1.70
N ASP A 141 -9.67 13.47 2.17
CA ASP A 141 -10.33 13.53 3.48
C ASP A 141 -9.35 13.82 4.63
N ASP A 142 -8.21 13.11 4.67
CA ASP A 142 -7.19 13.36 5.70
C ASP A 142 -6.62 14.77 5.56
N ILE A 143 -6.39 15.26 4.33
CA ILE A 143 -5.85 16.61 4.05
C ILE A 143 -6.79 17.71 4.57
N THR A 144 -8.11 17.50 4.46
CA THR A 144 -9.13 18.50 4.81
C THR A 144 -9.62 18.40 6.26
N THR A 145 -9.30 17.31 6.96
CA THR A 145 -9.81 17.04 8.32
C THR A 145 -8.75 16.93 9.41
N MET A 146 -7.47 16.77 9.04
CA MET A 146 -6.35 16.64 9.99
C MET A 146 -5.44 17.86 9.95
N SER A 147 -4.81 18.18 11.08
CA SER A 147 -3.75 19.18 11.12
C SER A 147 -2.48 18.69 10.37
N THR A 148 -1.63 19.62 9.95
CA THR A 148 -0.36 19.31 9.26
C THR A 148 0.57 18.42 10.11
N THR A 149 0.57 18.59 11.43
CA THR A 149 1.36 17.75 12.35
C THR A 149 0.81 16.33 12.46
N GLU A 150 -0.52 16.17 12.49
CA GLU A 150 -1.15 14.85 12.46
C GLU A 150 -0.90 14.14 11.12
N LEU A 151 -0.95 14.87 10.01
CA LEU A 151 -0.62 14.35 8.68
C LEU A 151 0.84 13.91 8.61
N GLN A 152 1.76 14.72 9.11
CA GLN A 152 3.17 14.35 9.21
C GLN A 152 3.34 13.04 9.99
N ALA A 153 2.74 12.95 11.18
CA ALA A 153 2.86 11.78 12.03
C ALA A 153 2.22 10.53 11.40
N ARG A 154 1.03 10.66 10.78
CA ARG A 154 0.26 9.57 10.19
C ARG A 154 0.89 9.00 8.91
N TYR A 155 1.52 9.86 8.12
CA TYR A 155 2.16 9.51 6.85
C TYR A 155 3.69 9.48 6.92
N ALA A 156 4.25 9.63 8.13
CA ALA A 156 5.69 9.58 8.38
C ALA A 156 6.49 10.49 7.43
N ILE A 157 6.03 11.74 7.27
CA ILE A 157 6.61 12.68 6.30
C ILE A 157 7.93 13.23 6.86
N PRO A 158 9.07 13.04 6.17
CA PRO A 158 10.36 13.51 6.67
C PRO A 158 10.45 15.04 6.77
N GLY A 159 11.08 15.53 7.83
CA GLY A 159 11.40 16.96 8.00
C GLY A 159 10.33 17.75 8.74
N ASN A 160 9.86 18.83 8.12
CA ASN A 160 8.79 19.67 8.68
C ASN A 160 7.41 19.13 8.25
N PRO A 161 6.33 19.53 8.94
CA PRO A 161 4.98 19.28 8.47
C PRO A 161 4.78 19.72 7.01
N PRO A 162 3.96 19.02 6.23
CA PRO A 162 3.65 19.44 4.86
C PRO A 162 2.90 20.77 4.90
N ASP A 163 3.23 21.66 3.96
CA ASP A 163 2.59 22.97 3.81
C ASP A 163 1.94 23.14 2.43
N THR A 164 2.15 22.19 1.53
CA THR A 164 1.72 22.26 0.14
C THR A 164 1.17 20.92 -0.35
N VAL A 165 0.18 20.98 -1.24
CA VAL A 165 -0.40 19.82 -1.91
C VAL A 165 -0.23 19.92 -3.42
N ALA A 166 0.15 18.81 -4.05
CA ALA A 166 0.08 18.62 -5.50
C ALA A 166 -1.00 17.58 -5.83
N LYS A 167 -1.75 17.84 -6.91
CA LYS A 167 -2.55 16.85 -7.62
C LYS A 167 -1.65 16.09 -8.56
N ALA A 168 -1.87 14.80 -8.70
CA ALA A 168 -1.08 13.91 -9.53
C ALA A 168 -1.99 13.10 -10.44
N GLU A 169 -1.99 13.38 -11.74
CA GLU A 169 -2.74 12.63 -12.73
C GLU A 169 -1.90 11.45 -13.23
N ILE A 170 -2.18 10.26 -12.70
CA ILE A 170 -1.39 9.07 -13.01
C ILE A 170 -2.07 8.30 -14.14
N PRO A 171 -1.40 8.07 -15.28
CA PRO A 171 -2.04 7.44 -16.43
C PRO A 171 -2.26 5.94 -16.24
N ALA A 172 -3.26 5.42 -16.95
CA ALA A 172 -3.51 3.99 -17.10
C ALA A 172 -2.24 3.26 -17.55
N GLY A 173 -2.08 2.00 -17.11
CA GLY A 173 -0.90 1.19 -17.34
C GLY A 173 0.26 1.47 -16.37
N THR A 174 0.13 2.44 -15.46
CA THR A 174 1.15 2.70 -14.43
C THR A 174 1.04 1.66 -13.31
N THR A 175 2.13 0.95 -13.04
CA THR A 175 2.26 0.06 -11.88
C THR A 175 2.50 0.86 -10.60
N MET A 176 1.72 0.57 -9.57
CA MET A 176 1.75 1.20 -8.27
C MET A 176 1.75 0.15 -7.15
N ARG A 177 2.00 0.61 -5.92
CA ARG A 177 1.86 -0.20 -4.70
C ARG A 177 1.00 0.52 -3.68
N THR A 178 0.30 -0.23 -2.84
CA THR A 178 -0.36 0.33 -1.66
C THR A 178 -0.18 -0.55 -0.43
N ALA A 179 0.00 0.11 0.72
CA ALA A 179 0.08 -0.51 2.04
C ALA A 179 -0.05 0.55 3.14
N LYS A 180 -0.06 0.06 4.38
CA LYS A 180 0.01 0.90 5.58
C LYS A 180 1.41 1.49 5.71
N VAL A 181 1.50 2.78 6.02
CA VAL A 181 2.76 3.47 6.34
C VAL A 181 3.34 2.91 7.64
N ALA A 182 4.65 2.66 7.69
CA ALA A 182 5.32 2.18 8.90
C ALA A 182 5.41 3.27 9.97
N THR A 183 5.53 2.85 11.23
CA THR A 183 6.06 3.72 12.28
C THR A 183 7.56 3.88 12.06
N ASN A 184 8.06 5.11 12.11
CA ASN A 184 9.48 5.42 11.99
C ASN A 184 9.84 6.74 12.70
N ASP A 185 11.06 7.24 12.51
CA ASP A 185 11.57 8.44 13.18
C ASP A 185 10.80 9.72 12.80
N PHE A 186 10.03 9.69 11.71
CA PHE A 186 9.23 10.83 11.23
C PHE A 186 7.78 10.80 11.72
N GLY A 187 7.31 9.68 12.27
CA GLY A 187 5.92 9.59 12.71
C GLY A 187 5.44 8.22 13.16
N ALA A 188 4.29 8.24 13.81
CA ALA A 188 3.59 7.03 14.25
C ALA A 188 3.16 6.13 13.06
N GLY A 189 3.06 6.69 11.85
CA GLY A 189 2.63 5.99 10.66
C GLY A 189 1.16 5.60 10.72
N GLY A 190 0.83 4.60 9.91
CA GLY A 190 -0.49 3.98 9.90
C GLY A 190 -1.50 4.54 8.92
N GLY A 191 -1.18 5.65 8.24
CA GLY A 191 -1.88 6.08 7.04
C GLY A 191 -1.84 5.03 5.93
N ARG A 192 -2.78 5.10 5.00
CA ARG A 192 -2.76 4.28 3.77
C ARG A 192 -2.08 5.09 2.68
N GLN A 193 -0.96 4.61 2.18
CA GLN A 193 -0.26 5.28 1.10
C GLN A 193 -0.32 4.50 -0.20
N PHE A 194 -0.16 5.24 -1.29
CA PHE A 194 0.07 4.74 -2.63
C PHE A 194 1.48 5.14 -3.04
N THR A 195 2.17 4.26 -3.76
CA THR A 195 3.58 4.46 -4.06
C THR A 195 3.90 4.12 -5.50
N LEU A 196 4.63 5.01 -6.17
CA LEU A 196 5.22 4.79 -7.50
C LEU A 196 6.58 4.08 -7.34
N PRO A 197 6.68 2.76 -7.60
CA PRO A 197 7.89 1.98 -7.33
C PRO A 197 9.06 2.49 -8.19
N LYS A 198 10.24 2.63 -7.60
CA LYS A 198 11.44 3.12 -8.30
C LYS A 198 11.91 2.11 -9.34
N SER A 199 11.77 0.83 -9.07
CA SER A 199 12.09 -0.26 -10.00
C SER A 199 11.25 -0.25 -11.28
N LYS A 200 10.01 0.27 -11.22
CA LYS A 200 9.07 0.34 -12.36
C LYS A 200 9.10 1.69 -13.07
N LEU A 201 9.29 2.75 -12.31
CA LEU A 201 9.31 4.13 -12.79
C LEU A 201 10.55 4.85 -12.23
N PRO A 202 11.75 4.63 -12.81
CA PRO A 202 13.00 5.18 -12.27
C PRO A 202 13.05 6.71 -12.32
N ASN A 203 12.49 7.29 -13.38
CA ASN A 203 12.34 8.74 -13.54
C ASN A 203 10.89 9.12 -13.33
N LEU A 204 10.61 10.05 -12.42
CA LEU A 204 9.26 10.56 -12.19
C LEU A 204 8.93 11.64 -13.24
N PRO A 205 7.80 11.52 -13.95
CA PRO A 205 7.33 12.58 -14.85
C PRO A 205 6.80 13.76 -14.03
N GLU A 206 7.53 14.89 -14.05
CA GLU A 206 7.17 16.11 -13.31
C GLU A 206 5.87 16.75 -13.79
N ASP A 207 5.49 16.48 -15.04
CA ASP A 207 4.28 16.96 -15.72
C ASP A 207 3.02 16.20 -15.28
N TRP A 208 3.15 15.08 -14.56
CA TRP A 208 2.00 14.43 -13.92
C TRP A 208 1.52 15.18 -12.69
N PHE A 209 2.34 16.09 -12.14
CA PHE A 209 2.09 16.73 -10.85
C PHE A 209 1.81 18.21 -11.03
N ASP A 210 0.70 18.69 -10.51
CA ASP A 210 0.34 20.11 -10.50
C ASP A 210 0.08 20.61 -9.08
N LYS A 211 0.66 21.74 -8.70
CA LYS A 211 0.41 22.35 -7.39
C LYS A 211 -1.08 22.70 -7.28
N SER A 212 -1.73 22.26 -6.23
CA SER A 212 -3.13 22.58 -5.95
C SER A 212 -3.20 23.73 -4.94
N SER A 213 -3.45 24.95 -5.42
CA SER A 213 -3.58 26.13 -4.55
C SER A 213 -4.76 26.00 -3.58
N GLU A 214 -5.85 25.38 -4.00
CA GLU A 214 -7.05 25.15 -3.18
C GLU A 214 -6.75 24.21 -2.02
N LEU A 215 -6.28 22.99 -2.29
CA LEU A 215 -5.95 22.02 -1.23
C LEU A 215 -4.80 22.51 -0.34
N THR A 216 -3.87 23.31 -0.90
CA THR A 216 -2.83 23.96 -0.11
C THR A 216 -3.42 24.98 0.87
N GLN A 217 -4.44 25.74 0.48
CA GLN A 217 -5.12 26.65 1.40
C GLN A 217 -5.88 25.89 2.49
N GLU A 218 -6.57 24.80 2.13
CA GLU A 218 -7.31 23.97 3.09
C GLU A 218 -6.38 23.32 4.12
N LEU A 219 -5.27 22.71 3.66
CA LEU A 219 -4.23 22.13 4.51
C LEU A 219 -3.72 23.12 5.58
N ASN A 220 -3.51 24.37 5.16
CA ASN A 220 -3.01 25.43 6.03
C ASN A 220 -4.11 26.11 6.86
N SER A 221 -5.39 25.90 6.53
CA SER A 221 -6.53 26.48 7.28
C SER A 221 -6.90 25.63 8.50
N GLY A 222 -6.54 24.34 8.51
CA GLY A 222 -6.69 23.45 9.66
C GLY A 222 -5.48 23.38 10.60
N SER A 223 -4.45 24.20 10.36
CA SER A 223 -3.22 24.29 11.18
C SER A 223 -3.35 25.25 12.36
#